data_AF-A0AAN7VCD7-F1
#
_entry.id   AF-A0AAN7VCD7-F1
#
_cell.length_a   1.000
_cell.length_b   1.000
_cell.length_c   1.000
_cell.angle_alpha   90.00
_cell.angle_beta   90.00
_cell.angle_gamma   90.00
#
_symmetry.space_group_name_H-M   'P 1'
#
loop_
_entity.id
_entity.type
_entity.pdbx_description
1 polymer ?
#
loop_
_entity_poly.entity_id
_entity_poly.type
_entity_poly.pdbx_seq_one_letter_code
_entity_poly.pdbx_strand_id
1 'polypeptide(L)'
;MTSKYFRKMEHLVGQEWEKVLEQQISQAGAEEKQLALDAGNVEEDIPFVTVIVDGGWAKRSYAVIIGKNTGKLLFLGIRNKYCSICASQKHSVIKKHVCFKNFSGPPTGMEQDIIVDGFNSSVAQHGVRYKYVIGDGDSSVYARIIELVSYGRFVIKLECANHITRCYTSQLHKITTKTSHEVETRRILKQYIPRLSVAVRSAISNNTKSGSNAQQLREDLKNGPYHVFGYHANSHGILQAKKH
;
A
#
# COMPACT_ATOMS: atom_id res chain seq x y z
N MET A 1 15.87 34.52 17.93
CA MET A 1 16.61 33.87 16.82
C MET A 1 16.36 34.64 15.53
N THR A 2 17.40 35.05 14.81
CA THR A 2 17.24 35.67 13.47
C THR A 2 16.86 34.61 12.44
N SER A 3 15.98 34.94 11.49
CA SER A 3 15.49 34.03 10.44
C SER A 3 16.62 33.34 9.66
N LYS A 4 17.75 34.02 9.48
CA LYS A 4 18.94 33.49 8.78
C LYS A 4 19.65 32.40 9.57
N TYR A 5 19.78 32.54 10.89
CA TYR A 5 20.40 31.54 11.74
C TYR A 5 19.53 30.27 11.85
N PHE A 6 18.21 30.46 12.01
CA PHE A 6 17.26 29.35 12.01
C PHE A 6 17.36 28.50 10.75
N ARG A 7 17.30 29.12 9.56
CA ARG A 7 17.43 28.40 8.27
C ARG A 7 18.75 27.66 8.12
N LYS A 8 19.86 28.24 8.62
CA LYS A 8 21.17 27.56 8.58
C LYS A 8 21.14 26.29 9.44
N MET A 9 20.59 26.38 10.65
CA MET A 9 20.47 25.22 11.55
C MET A 9 19.51 24.17 10.99
N GLU A 10 18.36 24.59 10.44
CA GLU A 10 17.41 23.70 9.76
C GLU A 10 18.09 22.93 8.61
N HIS A 11 18.90 23.61 7.80
CA HIS A 11 19.61 22.97 6.70
C HIS A 11 20.65 21.95 7.17
N LEU A 12 21.38 22.27 8.25
CA LEU A 12 22.37 21.36 8.84
C LEU A 12 21.70 20.12 9.43
N VAL A 13 20.63 20.31 10.21
CA VAL A 13 19.86 19.20 10.79
C VAL A 13 19.24 18.34 9.68
N GLY A 14 18.70 18.95 8.64
CA GLY A 14 18.14 18.25 7.49
C GLY A 14 19.16 17.35 6.79
N GLN A 15 20.39 17.83 6.59
CA GLN A 15 21.47 17.04 5.98
C GLN A 15 21.88 15.85 6.85
N GLU A 16 21.96 16.03 8.16
CA GLU A 16 22.29 14.92 9.07
C GLU A 16 21.16 13.88 9.12
N TRP A 17 19.90 14.33 9.10
CA TRP A 17 18.75 13.41 9.03
C TRP A 17 18.71 12.63 7.73
N GLU A 18 19.03 13.26 6.59
CA GLU A 18 19.08 12.59 5.30
C GLU A 18 20.14 11.49 5.28
N LYS A 19 21.35 11.76 5.80
CA LYS A 19 22.40 10.74 5.93
C LYS A 19 21.99 9.56 6.80
N VAL A 20 21.39 9.84 7.97
CA VAL A 20 20.91 8.79 8.88
C VAL A 20 19.80 7.97 8.22
N LEU A 21 18.89 8.63 7.50
CA LEU A 21 17.82 7.97 6.76
C LEU A 21 18.38 7.03 5.68
N GLU A 22 19.33 7.49 4.88
CA GLU A 22 19.98 6.69 3.84
C GLU A 22 20.67 5.45 4.43
N GLN A 23 21.39 5.62 5.55
CA GLN A 23 22.01 4.50 6.27
C GLN A 23 20.99 3.49 6.76
N GLN A 24 19.89 3.95 7.37
CA GLN A 24 18.82 3.07 7.87
C GLN A 24 18.12 2.32 6.73
N ILE A 25 17.87 3.00 5.60
CA ILE A 25 17.27 2.39 4.40
C ILE A 25 18.20 1.31 3.82
N SER A 26 19.50 1.59 3.73
CA SER A 26 20.50 0.62 3.24
C SER A 26 20.58 -0.61 4.14
N GLN A 27 20.61 -0.40 5.47
CA GLN A 27 20.63 -1.49 6.44
C GLN A 27 19.34 -2.34 6.36
N ALA A 28 18.18 -1.69 6.26
CA ALA A 28 16.90 -2.38 6.10
C ALA A 28 16.85 -3.24 4.83
N GLY A 29 17.39 -2.72 3.72
CA GLY A 29 17.51 -3.47 2.47
C GLY A 29 18.42 -4.71 2.59
N ALA A 30 19.56 -4.57 3.25
CA ALA A 30 20.47 -5.69 3.50
C ALA A 30 19.83 -6.78 4.38
N GLU A 31 19.09 -6.39 5.42
CA GLU A 31 18.35 -7.33 6.27
C GLU A 31 17.27 -8.08 5.48
N GLU A 32 16.46 -7.38 4.67
CA GLU A 32 15.46 -8.06 3.85
C GLU A 32 16.06 -8.97 2.79
N LYS A 33 17.18 -8.56 2.19
CA LYS A 33 17.92 -9.41 1.26
C LYS A 33 18.36 -10.70 1.92
N GLN A 34 18.90 -10.63 3.14
CA GLN A 34 19.34 -11.82 3.88
C GLN A 34 18.15 -12.74 4.18
N LEU A 35 17.03 -12.20 4.65
CA LEU A 35 15.81 -12.99 4.89
C LEU A 35 15.28 -13.65 3.60
N ALA A 36 15.39 -12.98 2.45
CA ALA A 36 15.02 -13.57 1.17
C ALA A 36 15.93 -14.73 0.78
N LEU A 37 17.25 -14.58 0.97
CA LEU A 37 18.23 -15.65 0.72
C LEU A 37 18.00 -16.86 1.63
N ASP A 38 17.80 -16.63 2.92
CA ASP A 38 17.56 -17.68 3.92
C ASP A 38 16.28 -18.48 3.61
N ALA A 39 15.27 -17.81 3.04
CA ALA A 39 14.03 -18.42 2.61
C ALA A 39 14.09 -19.07 1.22
N GLY A 40 15.22 -18.97 0.50
CA GLY A 40 15.36 -19.46 -0.87
C GLY A 40 14.54 -18.67 -1.91
N ASN A 41 14.14 -17.44 -1.59
CA ASN A 41 13.39 -16.55 -2.47
C ASN A 41 14.32 -15.88 -3.50
N VAL A 42 14.80 -16.65 -4.46
CA VAL A 42 15.75 -16.21 -5.49
C VAL A 42 15.24 -16.60 -6.87
N GLU A 43 15.26 -15.65 -7.81
CA GLU A 43 14.94 -15.88 -9.22
C GLU A 43 16.03 -15.24 -10.09
N GLU A 44 16.57 -15.99 -11.05
CA GLU A 44 17.66 -15.51 -11.93
C GLU A 44 18.85 -14.95 -11.12
N ASP A 45 19.24 -15.66 -10.05
CA ASP A 45 20.30 -15.27 -9.11
C ASP A 45 20.06 -13.94 -8.35
N ILE A 46 18.85 -13.39 -8.43
CA ILE A 46 18.46 -12.15 -7.74
C ILE A 46 17.41 -12.46 -6.67
N PRO A 47 17.67 -12.14 -5.39
CA PRO A 47 16.68 -12.30 -4.34
C PRO A 47 15.45 -11.42 -4.60
N PHE A 48 14.27 -11.92 -4.24
CA PHE A 48 13.04 -11.16 -4.30
C PHE A 48 12.36 -11.04 -2.94
N VAL A 49 11.68 -9.92 -2.73
CA VAL A 49 10.97 -9.62 -1.47
C VAL A 49 9.54 -9.19 -1.70
N THR A 50 8.75 -9.27 -0.64
CA THR A 50 7.41 -8.69 -0.55
C THR A 50 7.53 -7.31 0.06
N VAL A 51 6.89 -6.31 -0.55
CA VAL A 51 6.88 -4.94 -0.08
C VAL A 51 5.46 -4.43 0.16
N ILE A 52 5.34 -3.52 1.10
CA ILE A 52 4.14 -2.74 1.36
C ILE A 52 4.39 -1.33 0.83
N VAL A 53 3.48 -0.83 0.00
CA VAL A 53 3.53 0.52 -0.55
C VAL A 53 2.39 1.34 0.02
N ASP A 54 2.69 2.58 0.39
CA ASP A 54 1.69 3.54 0.82
C ASP A 54 2.12 4.94 0.39
N GLY A 55 1.15 5.79 0.12
CA GLY A 55 1.37 7.09 -0.47
C GLY A 55 0.21 8.02 -0.24
N GLY A 56 0.53 9.30 -0.13
CA GLY A 56 -0.44 10.36 0.02
C GLY A 56 -0.33 11.35 -1.12
N TRP A 57 -1.45 11.67 -1.74
CA TRP A 57 -1.53 12.76 -2.69
C TRP A 57 -1.81 14.10 -1.99
N ALA A 58 -0.89 15.06 -2.13
CA ALA A 58 -1.11 16.46 -1.79
C ALA A 58 -0.34 17.40 -2.73
N LYS A 59 -0.27 18.72 -2.41
CA LYS A 59 0.59 19.67 -3.16
C LYS A 59 2.06 19.21 -3.19
N ARG A 60 2.48 18.51 -2.12
CA ARG A 60 3.70 17.74 -1.98
C ARG A 60 3.28 16.32 -1.60
N SER A 61 3.64 15.34 -2.41
CA SER A 61 3.28 13.94 -2.18
C SER A 61 4.48 13.18 -1.64
N TYR A 62 4.19 12.26 -0.74
CA TYR A 62 5.16 11.34 -0.15
C TYR A 62 4.66 9.94 -0.44
N ALA A 63 5.57 9.05 -0.83
CA ALA A 63 5.27 7.63 -0.89
C ALA A 63 6.45 6.85 -0.32
N VAL A 64 6.11 5.72 0.29
CA VAL A 64 7.04 4.84 0.99
C VAL A 64 6.93 3.42 0.47
N ILE A 65 8.06 2.72 0.49
CA ILE A 65 8.14 1.28 0.29
C ILE A 65 8.72 0.69 1.57
N ILE A 66 8.04 -0.29 2.13
CA ILE A 66 8.37 -0.93 3.41
C ILE A 66 8.54 -2.42 3.17
N GLY A 67 9.61 -3.01 3.70
CA GLY A 67 9.83 -4.47 3.67
C GLY A 67 8.79 -5.20 4.52
N LYS A 68 8.11 -6.20 3.96
CA LYS A 68 7.01 -6.88 4.65
C LYS A 68 7.49 -7.75 5.83
N ASN A 69 8.71 -8.27 5.82
CA ASN A 69 9.18 -9.14 6.91
C ASN A 69 9.81 -8.33 8.05
N THR A 70 10.60 -7.33 7.70
CA THR A 70 11.28 -6.43 8.66
C THR A 70 10.37 -5.33 9.19
N GLY A 71 9.37 -4.91 8.41
CA GLY A 71 8.57 -3.72 8.70
C GLY A 71 9.35 -2.41 8.59
N LYS A 72 10.54 -2.44 7.95
CA LYS A 72 11.45 -1.29 7.84
C LYS A 72 11.35 -0.61 6.48
N LEU A 73 11.68 0.67 6.47
CA LEU A 73 11.64 1.52 5.29
C LEU A 73 12.74 1.11 4.29
N LEU A 74 12.34 0.79 3.06
CA LEU A 74 13.24 0.47 1.94
C LEU A 74 13.36 1.63 0.95
N PHE A 75 12.38 2.52 0.91
CA PHE A 75 12.41 3.69 0.05
C PHE A 75 11.46 4.77 0.57
N LEU A 76 11.91 6.02 0.52
CA LEU A 76 11.08 7.21 0.71
C LEU A 76 11.33 8.14 -0.47
N GLY A 77 10.28 8.51 -1.18
CA GLY A 77 10.39 9.53 -2.21
C GLY A 77 9.40 10.66 -2.02
N ILE A 78 9.78 11.81 -2.58
CA ILE A 78 9.06 13.06 -2.44
C ILE A 78 8.90 13.67 -3.82
N ARG A 79 7.66 13.99 -4.19
CA ARG A 79 7.35 14.75 -5.39
C ARG A 79 6.61 16.02 -5.04
N ASN A 80 6.97 17.09 -5.71
CA ASN A 80 6.39 18.40 -5.52
C ASN A 80 6.22 19.07 -6.88
N LYS A 81 4.98 19.49 -7.14
CA LYS A 81 4.58 20.17 -8.38
C LYS A 81 4.61 21.69 -8.25
N TYR A 82 4.71 22.21 -7.03
CA TYR A 82 4.55 23.63 -6.75
C TYR A 82 5.81 24.25 -6.11
N CYS A 83 6.23 25.38 -6.66
CA CYS A 83 7.20 26.28 -6.05
C CYS A 83 6.57 27.68 -5.99
N SER A 84 6.44 28.26 -4.80
CA SER A 84 5.86 29.60 -4.61
C SER A 84 6.71 30.69 -5.27
N ILE A 85 8.04 30.57 -5.21
CA ILE A 85 8.97 31.55 -5.81
C ILE A 85 8.82 31.55 -7.34
N CYS A 86 8.75 30.36 -7.96
CA CYS A 86 8.46 30.24 -9.39
C CYS A 86 7.07 30.78 -9.76
N ALA A 87 6.06 30.48 -8.93
CA ALA A 87 4.68 30.88 -9.20
C ALA A 87 4.47 32.41 -9.12
N SER A 88 5.25 33.11 -8.31
CA SER A 88 5.16 34.56 -8.12
C SER A 88 5.90 35.37 -9.19
N GLN A 89 6.69 34.76 -10.07
CA GLN A 89 7.55 35.45 -11.04
C GLN A 89 7.15 35.15 -12.50
N LYS A 90 5.85 35.14 -12.80
CA LYS A 90 5.29 34.74 -14.11
C LYS A 90 5.77 35.56 -15.32
N HIS A 91 6.40 36.73 -15.12
CA HIS A 91 6.79 37.65 -16.19
C HIS A 91 8.18 38.30 -16.00
N SER A 92 9.07 37.71 -15.18
CA SER A 92 10.42 38.26 -14.95
C SER A 92 11.48 37.16 -14.84
N VAL A 93 12.75 37.54 -14.98
CA VAL A 93 13.90 36.63 -14.81
C VAL A 93 13.82 36.01 -13.42
N ILE A 94 13.69 34.67 -13.37
CA ILE A 94 13.51 33.94 -12.13
C ILE A 94 14.76 34.16 -11.26
N LYS A 95 14.59 34.73 -10.07
CA LYS A 95 15.69 34.85 -9.11
C LYS A 95 16.19 33.44 -8.77
N LYS A 96 17.50 33.23 -8.81
CA LYS A 96 18.12 31.95 -8.42
C LYS A 96 17.70 31.62 -6.98
N HIS A 97 17.06 30.46 -6.82
CA HIS A 97 16.57 29.98 -5.53
C HIS A 97 16.63 28.44 -5.49
N VAL A 98 16.49 27.87 -4.30
CA VAL A 98 16.35 26.42 -4.12
C VAL A 98 14.94 26.03 -4.52
N CYS A 99 14.79 25.46 -5.71
CA CYS A 99 13.50 25.03 -6.23
C CYS A 99 13.28 23.54 -5.91
N PHE A 100 12.26 23.26 -5.10
CA PHE A 100 11.87 21.88 -4.78
C PHE A 100 10.84 21.31 -5.76
N LYS A 101 10.53 22.01 -6.86
CA LYS A 101 9.62 21.48 -7.88
C LYS A 101 10.36 20.43 -8.71
N ASN A 102 9.94 19.18 -8.60
CA ASN A 102 10.54 18.04 -9.28
C ASN A 102 9.52 17.16 -10.03
N PHE A 103 8.28 17.63 -10.18
CA PHE A 103 7.23 16.90 -10.88
C PHE A 103 6.39 17.81 -11.79
N SER A 104 6.11 17.37 -13.01
CA SER A 104 5.39 18.12 -14.05
C SER A 104 4.01 17.54 -14.41
N GLY A 105 3.76 16.27 -14.09
CA GLY A 105 2.52 15.55 -14.44
C GLY A 105 1.28 15.94 -13.61
N PRO A 106 0.15 15.24 -13.80
CA PRO A 106 -1.05 15.38 -12.96
C PRO A 106 -0.72 15.08 -11.49
N PRO A 107 -1.22 15.85 -10.51
CA PRO A 107 -0.85 15.65 -9.11
C PRO A 107 -1.10 14.22 -8.60
N THR A 108 -2.15 13.57 -9.09
CA THR A 108 -2.51 12.17 -8.82
C THR A 108 -1.44 11.16 -9.26
N GLY A 109 -0.58 11.51 -10.22
CA GLY A 109 0.51 10.65 -10.67
C GLY A 109 1.80 10.76 -9.85
N MET A 110 1.85 11.65 -8.86
CA MET A 110 3.07 11.83 -8.04
C MET A 110 3.41 10.58 -7.22
N GLU A 111 2.41 9.94 -6.63
CA GLU A 111 2.60 8.71 -5.87
C GLU A 111 3.14 7.58 -6.75
N GLN A 112 2.51 7.37 -7.90
CA GLN A 112 2.91 6.35 -8.88
C GLN A 112 4.36 6.55 -9.32
N ASP A 113 4.74 7.80 -9.62
CA ASP A 113 6.10 8.16 -10.03
C ASP A 113 7.13 7.87 -8.93
N ILE A 114 6.80 8.17 -7.67
CA ILE A 114 7.64 7.84 -6.51
C ILE A 114 7.83 6.33 -6.38
N ILE A 115 6.73 5.56 -6.44
CA ILE A 115 6.81 4.11 -6.27
C ILE A 115 7.60 3.48 -7.42
N VAL A 116 7.38 3.90 -8.66
CA VAL A 116 8.16 3.42 -9.82
C VAL A 116 9.66 3.70 -9.66
N ASP A 117 10.02 4.88 -9.15
CA ASP A 117 11.41 5.27 -8.86
C ASP A 117 12.04 4.33 -7.80
N GLY A 118 11.29 4.02 -6.74
CA GLY A 118 11.70 3.07 -5.72
C GLY A 118 11.85 1.63 -6.24
N PHE A 119 10.97 1.19 -7.15
CA PHE A 119 11.09 -0.11 -7.81
C PHE A 119 12.30 -0.16 -8.74
N ASN A 120 12.55 0.87 -9.54
CA ASN A 120 13.68 0.91 -10.46
C ASN A 120 15.03 0.96 -9.74
N SER A 121 15.09 1.55 -8.54
CA SER A 121 16.30 1.64 -7.73
C SER A 121 16.56 0.42 -6.85
N SER A 122 15.57 -0.44 -6.62
CA SER A 122 15.64 -1.61 -5.72
C SER A 122 16.87 -2.50 -5.90
N VAL A 123 17.19 -2.91 -7.14
CA VAL A 123 18.34 -3.79 -7.41
C VAL A 123 19.66 -3.07 -7.16
N ALA A 124 19.76 -1.79 -7.56
CA ALA A 124 20.99 -1.02 -7.37
C ALA A 124 21.24 -0.67 -5.89
N GLN A 125 20.18 -0.33 -5.14
CA GLN A 125 20.28 0.08 -3.74
C GLN A 125 20.40 -1.11 -2.78
N HIS A 126 19.62 -2.16 -3.02
CA HIS A 126 19.42 -3.24 -2.06
C HIS A 126 19.82 -4.61 -2.61
N GLY A 127 20.05 -4.74 -3.92
CA GLY A 127 20.35 -6.03 -4.55
C GLY A 127 19.17 -7.00 -4.54
N VAL A 128 17.93 -6.49 -4.51
CA VAL A 128 16.70 -7.30 -4.51
C VAL A 128 15.68 -6.77 -5.53
N ARG A 129 14.79 -7.64 -6.01
CA ARG A 129 13.59 -7.27 -6.77
C ARG A 129 12.35 -7.26 -5.85
N TYR A 130 11.42 -6.35 -6.10
CA TYR A 130 10.13 -6.33 -5.40
C TYR A 130 9.11 -7.15 -6.18
N LYS A 131 8.93 -8.42 -5.79
CA LYS A 131 8.05 -9.35 -6.52
C LYS A 131 6.60 -9.24 -6.10
N TYR A 132 6.34 -9.16 -4.81
CA TYR A 132 4.98 -9.04 -4.29
C TYR A 132 4.76 -7.65 -3.73
N VAL A 133 3.68 -6.98 -4.15
CA VAL A 133 3.33 -5.64 -3.69
C VAL A 133 1.98 -5.64 -2.99
N ILE A 134 1.96 -5.12 -1.76
CA ILE A 134 0.74 -4.91 -0.97
C ILE A 134 0.52 -3.40 -0.91
N GLY A 135 -0.65 -2.91 -1.30
CA GLY A 135 -0.98 -1.48 -1.22
C GLY A 135 -2.46 -1.25 -0.94
N ASP A 136 -2.84 0.02 -0.79
CA ASP A 136 -4.25 0.39 -0.92
C ASP A 136 -4.66 0.13 -2.38
N GLY A 137 -5.86 -0.37 -2.60
CA GLY A 137 -6.26 -1.03 -3.85
C GLY A 137 -6.38 -0.12 -5.07
N ASP A 138 -5.71 1.03 -5.10
CA ASP A 138 -5.54 1.86 -6.29
C ASP A 138 -4.84 1.04 -7.39
N SER A 139 -5.56 0.75 -8.46
CA SER A 139 -5.07 -0.03 -9.59
C SER A 139 -4.02 0.71 -10.41
N SER A 140 -3.92 2.03 -10.25
CA SER A 140 -3.12 2.88 -11.11
C SER A 140 -1.60 2.80 -10.81
N VAL A 141 -1.21 2.64 -9.54
CA VAL A 141 0.20 2.40 -9.15
C VAL A 141 0.71 1.10 -9.75
N TYR A 142 -0.06 0.01 -9.61
CA TYR A 142 0.32 -1.30 -10.12
C TYR A 142 0.45 -1.32 -11.65
N ALA A 143 -0.49 -0.68 -12.36
CA ALA A 143 -0.41 -0.54 -13.81
C ALA A 143 0.89 0.18 -14.23
N ARG A 144 1.28 1.22 -13.50
CA ARG A 144 2.50 1.98 -13.78
C ARG A 144 3.78 1.19 -13.51
N ILE A 145 3.79 0.34 -12.48
CA ILE A 145 4.89 -0.59 -12.21
C ILE A 145 5.08 -1.55 -13.38
N ILE A 146 4.00 -2.17 -13.88
CA ILE A 146 4.07 -3.09 -15.02
C ILE A 146 4.64 -2.41 -16.27
N GLU A 147 4.26 -1.16 -16.50
CA GLU A 147 4.64 -0.40 -17.70
C GLU A 147 6.09 0.11 -17.66
N LEU A 148 6.55 0.62 -16.51
CA LEU A 148 7.79 1.40 -16.41
C LEU A 148 8.94 0.73 -15.65
N VAL A 149 8.70 -0.39 -14.96
CA VAL A 149 9.74 -1.13 -14.24
C VAL A 149 10.23 -2.29 -15.11
N SER A 150 11.54 -2.47 -15.21
CA SER A 150 12.16 -3.49 -16.08
C SER A 150 11.64 -4.91 -15.80
N TYR A 151 11.43 -5.25 -14.52
CA TYR A 151 10.84 -6.51 -14.07
C TYR A 151 9.35 -6.40 -13.72
N GLY A 152 8.69 -5.30 -14.11
CA GLY A 152 7.32 -4.96 -13.72
C GLY A 152 6.28 -6.03 -14.09
N ARG A 153 6.47 -6.74 -15.21
CA ARG A 153 5.58 -7.84 -15.65
C ARG A 153 5.56 -9.04 -14.71
N PHE A 154 6.58 -9.19 -13.87
CA PHE A 154 6.69 -10.28 -12.89
C PHE A 154 6.23 -9.87 -11.50
N VAL A 155 5.86 -8.59 -11.32
CA VAL A 155 5.32 -8.09 -10.05
C VAL A 155 3.88 -8.58 -9.87
N ILE A 156 3.56 -9.08 -8.69
CA ILE A 156 2.25 -9.61 -8.32
C ILE A 156 1.65 -8.70 -7.24
N LYS A 157 0.48 -8.12 -7.55
CA LYS A 157 -0.30 -7.38 -6.56
C LYS A 157 -1.01 -8.34 -5.60
N LEU A 158 -0.86 -8.07 -4.30
CA LEU A 158 -1.55 -8.73 -3.21
C LEU A 158 -2.53 -7.76 -2.55
N GLU A 159 -3.76 -8.21 -2.34
CA GLU A 159 -4.79 -7.39 -1.69
C GLU A 159 -4.66 -7.45 -0.16
N CYS A 160 -4.75 -6.29 0.49
CA CYS A 160 -4.72 -6.23 1.95
C CYS A 160 -6.07 -6.64 2.56
N ALA A 161 -6.06 -7.12 3.80
CA ALA A 161 -7.28 -7.53 4.51
C ALA A 161 -8.32 -6.40 4.62
N ASN A 162 -7.86 -5.14 4.72
CA ASN A 162 -8.73 -3.96 4.72
C ASN A 162 -9.45 -3.82 3.38
N HIS A 163 -8.71 -3.98 2.26
CA HIS A 163 -9.27 -3.86 0.93
C HIS A 163 -10.26 -4.98 0.63
N ILE A 164 -9.95 -6.23 1.00
CA ILE A 164 -10.88 -7.37 0.89
C ILE A 164 -12.18 -7.07 1.65
N THR A 165 -12.07 -6.60 2.90
CA THR A 165 -13.23 -6.26 3.74
C THR A 165 -14.06 -5.12 3.15
N ARG A 166 -13.40 -4.08 2.62
CA ARG A 166 -14.07 -2.94 1.96
C ARG A 166 -14.75 -3.37 0.65
N CYS A 167 -14.11 -4.20 -0.15
CA CYS A 167 -14.67 -4.72 -1.39
C CYS A 167 -15.95 -5.52 -1.09
N TYR A 168 -15.88 -6.43 -0.12
CA TYR A 168 -17.00 -7.25 0.32
C TYR A 168 -18.18 -6.38 0.81
N THR A 169 -17.93 -5.46 1.74
CA THR A 169 -18.99 -4.58 2.28
C THR A 169 -19.55 -3.62 1.24
N SER A 170 -18.73 -3.11 0.31
CA SER A 170 -19.20 -2.24 -0.78
C SER A 170 -20.18 -2.97 -1.70
N GLN A 171 -19.95 -4.26 -1.99
CA GLN A 171 -20.90 -5.06 -2.78
C GLN A 171 -22.22 -5.28 -2.02
N LEU A 172 -22.17 -5.53 -0.70
CA LEU A 172 -23.39 -5.63 0.10
C LEU A 172 -24.18 -4.32 0.10
N HIS A 173 -23.51 -3.18 0.25
CA HIS A 173 -24.17 -1.88 0.16
C HIS A 173 -24.84 -1.66 -1.21
N LYS A 174 -24.24 -2.08 -2.32
CA LYS A 174 -24.88 -2.04 -3.64
C LYS A 174 -26.15 -2.87 -3.70
N ILE A 175 -26.25 -3.99 -2.98
CA ILE A 175 -27.47 -4.79 -2.90
C ILE A 175 -28.56 -4.01 -2.14
N THR A 176 -28.22 -3.30 -1.07
CA THR A 176 -29.19 -2.51 -0.28
C THR A 176 -29.83 -1.35 -1.05
N THR A 177 -29.21 -0.89 -2.15
CA THR A 177 -29.73 0.20 -2.99
C THR A 177 -30.54 -0.28 -4.19
N LYS A 178 -30.51 -1.58 -4.53
CA LYS A 178 -31.25 -2.14 -5.67
C LYS A 178 -32.74 -2.25 -5.35
N THR A 179 -33.57 -1.46 -6.01
CA THR A 179 -35.04 -1.45 -5.85
C THR A 179 -35.73 -2.74 -6.31
N SER A 180 -35.01 -3.61 -7.04
CA SER A 180 -35.46 -4.95 -7.40
C SER A 180 -35.67 -5.88 -6.21
N HIS A 181 -35.09 -5.56 -5.05
CA HIS A 181 -35.27 -6.34 -3.81
C HIS A 181 -36.25 -5.64 -2.87
N GLU A 182 -37.02 -6.46 -2.14
CA GLU A 182 -37.99 -5.98 -1.15
C GLU A 182 -37.37 -5.02 -0.13
N VAL A 183 -38.12 -3.99 0.26
CA VAL A 183 -37.68 -2.96 1.21
C VAL A 183 -37.21 -3.58 2.51
N GLU A 184 -37.94 -4.57 3.02
CA GLU A 184 -37.62 -5.23 4.28
C GLU A 184 -36.30 -6.01 4.21
N THR A 185 -36.08 -6.78 3.14
CA THR A 185 -34.82 -7.49 2.89
C THR A 185 -33.62 -6.53 2.85
N ARG A 186 -33.78 -5.38 2.19
CA ARG A 186 -32.73 -4.34 2.12
C ARG A 186 -32.44 -3.72 3.50
N ARG A 187 -33.48 -3.51 4.31
CA ARG A 187 -33.38 -3.00 5.68
C ARG A 187 -32.62 -3.99 6.58
N ILE A 188 -33.00 -5.26 6.55
CA ILE A 188 -32.34 -6.33 7.31
C ILE A 188 -30.87 -6.42 6.90
N LEU A 189 -30.58 -6.55 5.61
CA LEU A 189 -29.19 -6.65 5.14
C LEU A 189 -28.34 -5.48 5.65
N LYS A 190 -28.85 -4.24 5.57
CA LYS A 190 -28.14 -3.04 6.04
C LYS A 190 -27.79 -3.11 7.53
N GLN A 191 -28.65 -3.67 8.37
CA GLN A 191 -28.39 -3.86 9.81
C GLN A 191 -27.28 -4.89 10.07
N TYR A 192 -27.13 -5.90 9.21
CA TYR A 192 -26.17 -7.00 9.39
C TYR A 192 -24.80 -6.77 8.73
N ILE A 193 -24.65 -5.77 7.84
CA ILE A 193 -23.36 -5.44 7.19
C ILE A 193 -22.19 -5.30 8.20
N PRO A 194 -22.34 -4.62 9.35
CA PRO A 194 -21.25 -4.54 10.33
C PRO A 194 -20.82 -5.92 10.86
N ARG A 195 -21.77 -6.82 11.14
CA ARG A 195 -21.47 -8.19 11.59
C ARG A 195 -20.79 -9.00 10.49
N LEU A 196 -21.25 -8.85 9.24
CA LEU A 196 -20.64 -9.50 8.08
C LEU A 196 -19.19 -9.00 7.85
N SER A 197 -18.91 -7.72 8.08
CA SER A 197 -17.55 -7.16 8.04
C SER A 197 -16.62 -7.82 9.07
N VAL A 198 -17.11 -8.04 10.29
CA VAL A 198 -16.37 -8.77 11.34
C VAL A 198 -16.15 -10.24 10.96
N ALA A 199 -17.15 -10.89 10.36
CA ALA A 199 -17.03 -12.27 9.90
C ALA A 199 -15.94 -12.41 8.81
N VAL A 200 -15.87 -11.47 7.85
CA VAL A 200 -14.81 -11.43 6.84
C VAL A 200 -13.42 -11.31 7.46
N ARG A 201 -13.24 -10.39 8.41
CA ARG A 201 -11.97 -10.23 9.14
C ARG A 201 -11.58 -11.50 9.90
N SER A 202 -12.56 -12.15 10.51
CA SER A 202 -12.36 -13.40 11.24
C SER A 202 -11.96 -14.54 10.29
N ALA A 203 -12.62 -14.65 9.13
CA ALA A 203 -12.28 -15.62 8.09
C ALA A 203 -10.83 -15.44 7.60
N ILE A 204 -10.44 -14.20 7.30
CA ILE A 204 -9.06 -13.88 6.87
C ILE A 204 -8.06 -14.28 7.96
N SER A 205 -8.30 -13.87 9.22
CA SER A 205 -7.39 -14.19 10.32
C SER A 205 -7.24 -15.69 10.55
N ASN A 206 -8.35 -16.43 10.49
CA ASN A 206 -8.32 -17.87 10.70
C ASN A 206 -7.60 -18.59 9.55
N ASN A 207 -7.85 -18.20 8.30
CA ASN A 207 -7.15 -18.75 7.14
C ASN A 207 -5.64 -18.46 7.18
N THR A 208 -5.23 -17.27 7.64
CA THR A 208 -3.80 -16.97 7.84
C THR A 208 -3.17 -17.90 8.88
N LYS A 209 -3.88 -18.19 9.99
CA LYS A 209 -3.37 -19.07 11.06
C LYS A 209 -3.32 -20.54 10.67
N SER A 210 -4.29 -21.02 9.90
CA SER A 210 -4.36 -22.41 9.45
C SER A 210 -3.47 -22.70 8.23
N GLY A 211 -2.82 -21.70 7.66
CA GLY A 211 -2.04 -21.85 6.42
C GLY A 211 -2.93 -22.20 5.22
N SER A 212 -4.21 -21.85 5.27
CA SER A 212 -5.18 -22.16 4.22
C SER A 212 -4.87 -21.41 2.92
N ASN A 213 -5.20 -22.02 1.79
CA ASN A 213 -5.02 -21.41 0.48
C ASN A 213 -6.14 -20.39 0.14
N ALA A 214 -5.95 -19.64 -0.94
CA ALA A 214 -6.91 -18.63 -1.38
C ALA A 214 -8.30 -19.20 -1.73
N GLN A 215 -8.39 -20.47 -2.12
CA GLN A 215 -9.66 -21.12 -2.44
C GLN A 215 -10.49 -21.36 -1.19
N GLN A 216 -9.86 -21.83 -0.10
CA GLN A 216 -10.54 -22.00 1.18
C GLN A 216 -11.06 -20.66 1.72
N LEU A 217 -10.23 -19.62 1.68
CA LEU A 217 -10.66 -18.27 2.08
C LEU A 217 -11.86 -17.81 1.24
N ARG A 218 -11.87 -18.08 -0.07
CA ARG A 218 -13.00 -17.73 -0.95
C ARG A 218 -14.29 -18.43 -0.51
N GLU A 219 -14.23 -19.71 -0.17
CA GLU A 219 -15.40 -20.45 0.31
C GLU A 219 -15.86 -19.95 1.69
N ASP A 220 -14.94 -19.65 2.61
CA ASP A 220 -15.28 -19.09 3.91
C ASP A 220 -15.96 -17.71 3.79
N LEU A 221 -15.48 -16.87 2.86
CA LEU A 221 -16.12 -15.57 2.58
C LEU A 221 -17.52 -15.72 1.97
N LYS A 222 -17.74 -16.71 1.10
CA LYS A 222 -19.09 -17.03 0.58
C LYS A 222 -20.02 -17.57 1.66
N ASN A 223 -19.47 -18.30 2.64
CA ASN A 223 -20.21 -18.85 3.77
C ASN A 223 -20.53 -17.81 4.87
N GLY A 224 -19.89 -16.63 4.82
CA GLY A 224 -20.07 -15.54 5.78
C GLY A 224 -21.54 -15.17 6.06
N PRO A 225 -22.40 -14.94 5.04
CA PRO A 225 -23.82 -14.67 5.25
C PRO A 225 -24.56 -15.79 5.96
N TYR A 226 -24.39 -17.05 5.54
CA TYR A 226 -25.03 -18.20 6.17
C TYR A 226 -24.68 -18.29 7.65
N HIS A 227 -23.39 -18.12 7.98
CA HIS A 227 -22.92 -18.10 9.36
C HIS A 227 -23.58 -16.97 10.18
N VAL A 228 -23.60 -15.74 9.65
CA VAL A 228 -24.16 -14.57 10.36
C VAL A 228 -25.67 -14.67 10.57
N PHE A 229 -26.40 -15.32 9.65
CA PHE A 229 -27.83 -15.58 9.77
C PHE A 229 -28.17 -16.88 10.51
N GLY A 230 -27.19 -17.58 11.09
CA GLY A 230 -27.41 -18.77 11.92
C GLY A 230 -27.61 -20.09 11.16
N TYR A 231 -27.35 -20.11 9.86
CA TYR A 231 -27.39 -21.32 9.03
C TYR A 231 -26.02 -22.01 9.00
N HIS A 232 -25.87 -23.07 9.78
CA HIS A 232 -24.58 -23.76 9.98
C HIS A 232 -24.41 -25.04 9.15
N ALA A 233 -25.32 -25.34 8.22
CA ALA A 233 -25.30 -26.59 7.43
C ALA A 233 -24.04 -26.76 6.56
N ASN A 234 -23.42 -25.65 6.11
CA ASN A 234 -22.24 -25.65 5.22
C ASN A 234 -21.00 -25.01 5.86
N SER A 235 -21.03 -24.68 7.15
CA SER A 235 -19.88 -24.06 7.81
C SER A 235 -18.90 -25.13 8.27
N HIS A 236 -17.73 -25.23 7.61
CA HIS A 236 -16.60 -26.04 8.04
C HIS A 236 -15.98 -25.49 9.35
N GLY A 237 -16.71 -25.43 10.46
CA GLY A 237 -16.19 -25.20 11.82
C GLY A 237 -15.32 -23.96 12.12
N ILE A 238 -14.95 -23.15 11.13
CA ILE A 238 -13.86 -22.15 11.21
C ILE A 238 -14.39 -20.76 11.53
N LEU A 239 -15.63 -20.45 11.19
CA LEU A 239 -16.33 -19.24 11.64
C LEU A 239 -16.96 -19.52 13.00
N GLN A 240 -16.16 -19.59 14.07
CA GLN A 240 -16.68 -19.49 15.44
C GLN A 240 -16.47 -18.06 15.93
N ALA A 241 -17.27 -17.12 15.42
CA ALA A 241 -17.41 -15.84 16.11
C ALA A 241 -18.29 -16.08 17.35
N LYS A 242 -17.78 -15.69 18.52
CA LYS A 242 -18.48 -15.80 19.81
C LYS A 242 -19.93 -15.34 19.66
N LYS A 243 -20.88 -16.23 20.00
CA LYS A 243 -22.25 -15.85 20.31
C LYS A 243 -22.18 -14.81 21.44
N HIS A 244 -22.58 -13.59 21.13
CA HIS A 244 -23.00 -12.60 22.12
C HIS A 244 -24.51 -12.47 22.02
#